data_AF-A0A4R9LL13-F1
#
_entry.id   AF-A0A4R9LL13-F1
#
_cell.length_a   1.000
_cell.length_b   1.000
_cell.length_c   1.000
_cell.angle_alpha   90.00
_cell.angle_beta   90.00
_cell.angle_gamma   90.00
#
_symmetry.space_group_name_H-M   'P 1'
#
loop_
_entity.id
_entity.type
_entity.pdbx_description
1 polymer ?
#
loop_
_entity_poly.entity_id
_entity_poly.type
_entity_poly.pdbx_seq_one_letter_code
_entity_poly.pdbx_strand_id
1 'polypeptide(L)'
;MKRFVFLSFLVSFFAGCNPELSKENSITSQLLCDNFDSKVLCTEPKEKIGTVLIPRTGTKREEKSWEDFSNYLYFKVRETPGFLLTFQRNFTPEESSSIRKEYAAYIGLNGVRERMEGFELGENTIASFHYLGALLKEEKRHTGEAKKKVNLEKGLSLVLEFEYQLPKDKKGQLIREIDLRWKP
;
A
#
# COMPACT_ATOMS: atom_id res chain seq x y z
N MET A 1 85.29 -5.04 -0.49
CA MET A 1 84.17 -4.98 -1.47
C MET A 1 82.87 -4.92 -0.70
N LYS A 2 82.02 -3.95 -1.04
CA LYS A 2 80.67 -3.73 -0.48
C LYS A 2 79.70 -4.79 -1.02
N ARG A 3 78.49 -4.81 -0.43
CA ARG A 3 77.18 -5.33 -0.96
C ARG A 3 76.79 -6.73 -0.44
N PHE A 4 75.55 -7.03 -0.06
CA PHE A 4 74.32 -6.24 0.12
C PHE A 4 73.40 -7.10 1.03
N VAL A 5 72.85 -6.50 2.09
CA VAL A 5 71.76 -7.08 2.88
C VAL A 5 70.47 -6.89 2.09
N PHE A 6 69.71 -7.96 1.84
CA PHE A 6 68.34 -7.87 1.34
C PHE A 6 67.40 -8.52 2.36
N LEU A 7 66.90 -7.67 3.25
CA LEU A 7 65.82 -7.97 4.21
C LEU A 7 64.50 -7.86 3.42
N SER A 8 63.88 -9.00 3.13
CA SER A 8 62.59 -9.04 2.43
C SER A 8 61.48 -8.66 3.40
N PHE A 9 60.97 -7.43 3.27
CA PHE A 9 59.80 -6.92 3.98
C PHE A 9 58.54 -7.55 3.39
N LEU A 10 57.94 -8.50 4.10
CA LEU A 10 56.57 -8.96 3.85
C LEU A 10 55.60 -7.88 4.34
N VAL A 11 55.17 -7.01 3.44
CA VAL A 11 54.05 -6.10 3.65
C VAL A 11 52.76 -6.92 3.62
N SER A 12 52.26 -7.27 4.80
CA SER A 12 50.93 -7.83 4.97
C SER A 12 49.91 -6.70 4.82
N PHE A 13 49.36 -6.53 3.61
CA PHE A 13 48.12 -5.79 3.41
C PHE A 13 46.99 -6.56 4.09
N PHE A 14 46.71 -6.24 5.35
CA PHE A 14 45.41 -6.49 5.95
C PHE A 14 44.40 -5.56 5.27
N ALA A 15 43.88 -6.01 4.13
CA ALA A 15 42.62 -5.51 3.62
C ALA A 15 41.55 -5.92 4.63
N GLY A 16 41.25 -5.02 5.58
CA GLY A 16 40.07 -5.09 6.43
C GLY A 16 38.83 -5.05 5.55
N CYS A 17 38.39 -6.22 5.11
CA CYS A 17 37.08 -6.40 4.53
C CYS A 17 36.08 -6.15 5.67
N ASN A 18 35.55 -4.93 5.74
CA ASN A 18 34.51 -4.58 6.71
C ASN A 18 33.29 -5.43 6.36
N PRO A 19 32.88 -6.41 7.18
CA PRO A 19 31.69 -7.18 6.91
C PRO A 19 30.49 -6.40 7.45
N GLU A 20 30.31 -5.15 7.00
CA GLU A 20 28.96 -4.62 6.85
C GLU A 20 28.41 -5.23 5.56
N LEU A 21 28.27 -6.56 5.60
CA LEU A 21 27.39 -7.29 4.73
C LEU A 21 26.04 -6.60 4.92
N SER A 22 25.64 -5.82 3.92
CA SER A 22 24.43 -4.99 3.94
C SER A 22 23.27 -5.85 4.43
N LYS A 23 22.91 -5.74 5.71
CA LYS A 23 21.75 -6.45 6.23
C LYS A 23 20.58 -5.98 5.40
N GLU A 24 20.03 -6.92 4.67
CA GLU A 24 18.92 -6.67 3.78
C GLU A 24 17.78 -6.07 4.61
N ASN A 25 17.31 -4.88 4.22
CA ASN A 25 16.23 -4.24 4.96
C ASN A 25 14.97 -5.08 4.81
N SER A 26 14.38 -5.47 5.94
CA SER A 26 13.22 -6.36 5.98
C SER A 26 12.02 -5.65 6.57
N ILE A 27 10.82 -6.07 6.15
CA ILE A 27 9.56 -5.57 6.68
C ILE A 27 9.42 -6.09 8.12
N THR A 28 9.18 -5.19 9.06
CA THR A 28 8.90 -5.51 10.48
C THR A 28 7.41 -5.51 10.79
N SER A 29 6.61 -4.71 10.09
CA SER A 29 5.16 -4.70 10.26
C SER A 29 4.42 -4.37 8.97
N GLN A 30 3.20 -4.90 8.88
CA GLN A 30 2.23 -4.58 7.84
C GLN A 30 0.94 -4.16 8.54
N LEU A 31 0.41 -2.99 8.19
CA LEU A 31 -0.76 -2.40 8.84
C LEU A 31 -1.76 -1.93 7.79
N LEU A 32 -3.04 -2.29 7.93
CA LEU A 32 -4.11 -1.69 7.14
C LEU A 32 -4.36 -0.26 7.64
N CYS A 33 -4.40 0.70 6.73
CA CYS A 33 -4.49 2.12 7.08
C CYS A 33 -5.10 2.93 5.95
N ASP A 34 -6.08 3.77 6.28
CA ASP A 34 -6.83 4.52 5.26
C ASP A 34 -6.30 5.95 5.06
N ASN A 35 -5.46 6.45 5.98
CA ASN A 35 -4.91 7.80 5.91
C ASN A 35 -3.52 7.90 6.55
N PHE A 36 -2.68 8.80 6.03
CA PHE A 36 -1.28 8.97 6.43
C PHE A 36 -0.95 10.46 6.67
N ASP A 37 0.01 10.72 7.55
CA ASP A 37 0.54 12.08 7.74
C ASP A 37 1.67 12.40 6.75
N SER A 38 2.20 13.63 6.83
CA SER A 38 3.29 14.08 5.96
C SER A 38 4.63 13.33 6.17
N LYS A 39 4.73 12.51 7.21
CA LYS A 39 5.87 11.64 7.50
C LYS A 39 5.61 10.19 7.09
N VAL A 40 4.48 9.94 6.41
CA VAL A 40 4.07 8.60 5.97
C VAL A 40 3.86 7.67 7.17
N LEU A 41 3.25 8.20 8.23
CA LEU A 41 2.79 7.45 9.40
C LEU A 41 1.27 7.31 9.33
N CYS A 42 0.77 6.14 9.75
CA CYS A 42 -0.66 5.87 9.75
C CYS A 42 -1.41 6.76 10.76
N THR A 43 -2.41 7.49 10.29
CA THR A 43 -3.30 8.31 11.13
C THR A 43 -4.67 7.69 11.33
N GLU A 44 -5.05 6.74 10.47
CA GLU A 44 -6.33 6.05 10.52
C GLU A 44 -6.15 4.52 10.38
N PRO A 45 -5.66 3.84 11.44
CA PRO A 45 -5.44 2.39 11.41
C PRO A 45 -6.76 1.64 11.30
N LYS A 46 -6.75 0.52 10.58
CA LYS A 46 -7.93 -0.30 10.33
C LYS A 46 -7.71 -1.75 10.73
N GLU A 47 -8.80 -2.33 11.22
CA GLU A 47 -8.89 -3.77 11.46
C GLU A 47 -9.06 -4.54 10.16
N LYS A 48 -8.73 -5.83 10.18
CA LYS A 48 -8.94 -6.74 9.04
C LYS A 48 -10.41 -6.91 8.68
N ILE A 49 -11.30 -6.85 9.67
CA ILE A 49 -12.75 -6.96 9.49
C ILE A 49 -13.36 -5.72 10.12
N GLY A 50 -14.17 -4.98 9.35
CA GLY A 50 -14.78 -3.75 9.87
C GLY A 50 -16.03 -3.33 9.13
N THR A 51 -16.68 -2.30 9.67
CA THR A 51 -17.86 -1.67 9.07
C THR A 51 -17.52 -0.24 8.69
N VAL A 52 -17.93 0.17 7.50
CA VAL A 52 -17.81 1.55 7.03
C VAL A 52 -19.21 2.15 6.93
N LEU A 53 -19.44 3.23 7.68
CA LEU A 53 -20.74 3.90 7.76
C LEU A 53 -20.80 5.07 6.79
N ILE A 54 -21.61 4.92 5.75
CA ILE A 54 -21.76 5.89 4.66
C ILE A 54 -22.87 6.89 5.00
N PRO A 55 -22.56 8.20 5.11
CA PRO A 55 -23.59 9.20 5.32
C PRO A 55 -24.51 9.31 4.09
N ARG A 56 -25.78 9.63 4.32
CA ARG A 56 -26.74 9.95 3.25
C ARG A 56 -26.76 11.44 2.98
N THR A 57 -26.92 11.82 1.72
CA THR A 57 -27.21 13.19 1.33
C THR A 57 -28.72 13.44 1.36
N GLY A 58 -29.14 14.69 1.59
CA GLY A 58 -30.57 15.05 1.54
C GLY A 58 -31.22 14.75 0.17
N THR A 59 -30.43 14.75 -0.91
CA THR A 59 -30.92 14.47 -2.27
C THR A 59 -31.04 12.98 -2.59
N LYS A 60 -30.41 12.11 -1.80
CA LYS A 60 -30.29 10.66 -2.05
C LYS A 60 -29.84 10.31 -3.48
N ARG A 61 -29.05 11.17 -4.10
CA ARG A 61 -28.55 10.94 -5.47
C ARG A 61 -27.64 9.71 -5.51
N GLU A 62 -26.82 9.53 -4.48
CA GLU A 62 -25.94 8.40 -4.28
C GLU A 62 -26.66 7.05 -4.27
N GLU A 63 -27.97 7.00 -4.00
CA GLU A 63 -28.74 5.76 -3.99
C GLU A 63 -29.27 5.36 -5.37
N LYS A 64 -29.24 6.27 -6.36
CA LYS A 64 -29.90 6.08 -7.66
C LYS A 64 -29.25 5.00 -8.52
N SER A 65 -27.92 4.92 -8.49
CA SER A 65 -27.17 3.94 -9.27
C SER A 65 -25.82 3.65 -8.60
N TRP A 66 -25.25 2.47 -8.85
CA TRP A 66 -23.88 2.15 -8.41
C TRP A 66 -22.84 3.14 -8.94
N GLU A 67 -23.05 3.71 -10.12
CA GLU A 67 -22.20 4.78 -10.64
C GLU A 67 -22.30 6.06 -9.81
N ASP A 68 -23.51 6.53 -9.48
CA ASP A 68 -23.70 7.70 -8.61
C ASP A 68 -23.10 7.45 -7.21
N PHE A 69 -23.31 6.24 -6.66
CA PHE A 69 -22.75 5.83 -5.37
C PHE A 69 -21.23 5.82 -5.38
N SER A 70 -20.63 5.22 -6.41
CA SER A 70 -19.18 5.13 -6.54
C SER A 70 -18.53 6.51 -6.70
N ASN A 71 -19.15 7.40 -7.49
CA ASN A 71 -18.73 8.79 -7.59
C ASN A 71 -18.90 9.52 -6.24
N TYR A 72 -19.98 9.23 -5.50
CA TYR A 72 -20.20 9.80 -4.16
C TYR A 72 -19.11 9.37 -3.17
N LEU A 73 -18.76 8.07 -3.14
CA LEU A 73 -17.64 7.56 -2.35
C LEU A 73 -16.33 8.24 -2.73
N TYR A 74 -16.05 8.40 -4.03
CA TYR A 74 -14.82 9.00 -4.51
C TYR A 74 -14.70 10.50 -4.15
N PHE A 75 -15.74 11.30 -4.42
CA PHE A 75 -15.66 12.76 -4.30
C PHE A 75 -16.08 13.32 -2.95
N LYS A 76 -16.90 12.60 -2.16
CA LYS A 76 -17.52 13.13 -0.95
C LYS A 76 -17.11 12.39 0.32
N VAL A 77 -17.24 11.06 0.34
CA VAL A 77 -16.88 10.27 1.53
C VAL A 77 -15.37 10.10 1.63
N ARG A 78 -14.71 9.88 0.49
CA ARG A 78 -13.26 9.67 0.35
C ARG A 78 -12.73 8.48 1.17
N GLU A 79 -13.43 7.35 1.08
CA GLU A 79 -12.91 6.09 1.60
C GLU A 79 -11.70 5.64 0.76
N THR A 80 -10.53 5.59 1.40
CA THR A 80 -9.23 5.33 0.78
C THR A 80 -8.55 4.10 1.37
N PRO A 81 -9.07 2.89 1.15
CA PRO A 81 -8.43 1.66 1.63
C PRO A 81 -6.96 1.60 1.25
N GLY A 82 -6.12 1.37 2.24
CA GLY A 82 -4.67 1.31 2.06
C GLY A 82 -3.95 0.45 3.08
N PHE A 83 -2.62 0.45 2.98
CA PHE A 83 -1.73 -0.20 3.92
C PHE A 83 -0.41 0.55 4.08
N LEU A 84 0.27 0.26 5.19
CA LEU A 84 1.60 0.71 5.54
C LEU A 84 2.53 -0.49 5.71
N LEU A 85 3.68 -0.45 5.04
CA LEU A 85 4.79 -1.34 5.29
C LEU A 85 5.84 -0.58 6.10
N THR A 86 6.28 -1.14 7.22
CA THR A 86 7.37 -0.58 8.04
C THR A 86 8.58 -1.48 7.94
N PHE A 87 9.75 -0.88 7.80
CA PHE A 87 11.02 -1.57 7.66
C PHE A 87 11.89 -1.40 8.92
N GLN A 88 12.78 -2.36 9.13
CA GLN A 88 13.62 -2.43 10.32
C GLN A 88 14.52 -1.21 10.52
N ARG A 89 14.97 -0.60 9.41
CA ARG A 89 15.79 0.61 9.41
C ARG A 89 15.36 1.57 8.30
N ASN A 90 15.86 2.80 8.38
CA ASN A 90 15.73 3.78 7.32
C ASN A 90 16.35 3.27 6.01
N PHE A 91 15.73 3.66 4.89
CA PHE A 91 16.22 3.35 3.56
C PHE A 91 17.50 4.13 3.26
N THR A 92 18.44 3.50 2.58
CA THR A 92 19.54 4.25 1.96
C THR A 92 19.01 5.06 0.76
N PRO A 93 19.79 6.04 0.26
CA PRO A 93 19.44 6.76 -0.97
C PRO A 93 19.22 5.83 -2.17
N GLU A 94 20.04 4.78 -2.30
CA GLU A 94 19.94 3.79 -3.37
C GLU A 94 18.67 2.94 -3.26
N GLU A 95 18.35 2.47 -2.06
CA GLU A 95 17.11 1.73 -1.79
C GLU A 95 15.89 2.60 -2.10
N SER A 96 15.89 3.85 -1.65
CA SER A 96 14.81 4.81 -1.91
C SER A 96 14.62 5.04 -3.41
N SER A 97 15.72 5.15 -4.16
CA SER A 97 15.70 5.32 -5.62
C SER A 97 15.15 4.08 -6.33
N SER A 98 15.54 2.87 -5.91
CA SER A 98 15.03 1.61 -6.47
C SER A 98 13.55 1.41 -6.15
N ILE A 99 13.13 1.66 -4.90
CA ILE A 99 11.72 1.59 -4.49
C ILE A 99 10.86 2.52 -5.36
N ARG A 100 11.25 3.78 -5.57
CA ARG A 100 10.49 4.72 -6.41
C ARG A 100 10.31 4.26 -7.87
N LYS A 101 11.23 3.43 -8.38
CA LYS A 101 11.21 2.95 -9.77
C LYS A 101 10.46 1.63 -9.93
N GLU A 102 10.62 0.72 -8.98
CA GLU A 102 10.22 -0.68 -9.13
C GLU A 102 9.02 -1.04 -8.27
N TYR A 103 8.71 -0.26 -7.24
CA TYR A 103 7.57 -0.54 -6.37
C TYR A 103 6.25 -0.48 -7.14
N ALA A 104 5.42 -1.48 -6.89
CA ALA A 104 4.05 -1.50 -7.36
C ALA A 104 3.14 -2.08 -6.27
N ALA A 105 1.95 -1.50 -6.15
CA ALA A 105 0.90 -2.03 -5.31
C ALA A 105 -0.39 -2.13 -6.11
N TYR A 106 -1.20 -3.12 -5.75
CA TYR A 106 -2.46 -3.45 -6.41
C TYR A 106 -3.54 -3.71 -5.38
N ILE A 107 -4.78 -3.40 -5.75
CA ILE A 107 -5.97 -3.71 -4.98
C ILE A 107 -6.96 -4.49 -5.85
N GLY A 108 -7.59 -5.49 -5.27
CA GLY A 108 -8.55 -6.38 -5.92
C GLY A 108 -9.90 -6.38 -5.22
N LEU A 109 -10.95 -6.57 -6.02
CA LEU A 109 -12.33 -6.78 -5.58
C LEU A 109 -13.07 -7.65 -6.62
N ASN A 110 -13.58 -8.81 -6.21
CA ASN A 110 -14.39 -9.72 -7.04
C ASN A 110 -13.77 -10.00 -8.43
N GLY A 111 -12.46 -10.26 -8.49
CA GLY A 111 -11.74 -10.54 -9.74
C GLY A 111 -11.37 -9.30 -10.56
N VAL A 112 -11.83 -8.10 -10.19
CA VAL A 112 -11.24 -6.84 -10.67
C VAL A 112 -9.95 -6.60 -9.91
N ARG A 113 -8.89 -6.19 -10.61
CA ARG A 113 -7.59 -5.88 -10.04
C ARG A 113 -7.05 -4.61 -10.66
N GLU A 114 -6.77 -3.61 -9.83
CA GLU A 114 -6.26 -2.31 -10.26
C GLU A 114 -4.92 -1.99 -9.60
N ARG A 115 -4.09 -1.17 -10.26
CA ARG A 115 -2.92 -0.59 -9.61
C ARG A 115 -3.42 0.45 -8.60
N MET A 116 -2.85 0.45 -7.40
CA MET A 116 -3.23 1.42 -6.37
C MET A 116 -2.93 2.85 -6.85
N GLU A 117 -3.79 3.78 -6.45
CA GLU A 117 -3.84 5.15 -7.00
C GLU A 117 -2.57 5.93 -6.62
N GLY A 118 -2.12 5.76 -5.39
CA GLY A 118 -0.98 6.49 -4.85
C GLY A 118 -0.08 5.61 -3.99
N PHE A 119 1.18 6.02 -3.93
CA PHE A 119 2.13 5.53 -2.95
C PHE A 119 2.91 6.71 -2.37
N GLU A 120 3.31 6.57 -1.11
CA GLU A 120 4.19 7.52 -0.44
C GLU A 120 5.37 6.76 0.19
N LEU A 121 6.55 7.39 0.15
CA LEU A 121 7.79 6.82 0.66
C LEU A 121 8.27 7.68 1.83
N GLY A 122 8.24 7.11 3.04
CA GLY A 122 8.83 7.70 4.25
C GLY A 122 10.29 7.31 4.41
N GLU A 123 10.86 7.58 5.60
CA GLU A 123 12.25 7.22 5.91
C GLU A 123 12.46 5.72 5.97
N ASN A 124 11.53 4.99 6.57
CA ASN A 124 11.54 3.52 6.70
C ASN A 124 10.16 2.91 6.44
N THR A 125 9.25 3.65 5.80
CA THR A 125 7.89 3.22 5.53
C THR A 125 7.51 3.38 4.07
N ILE A 126 6.61 2.51 3.61
CA ILE A 126 5.93 2.65 2.31
C ILE A 126 4.44 2.60 2.57
N ALA A 127 3.72 3.64 2.17
CA ALA A 127 2.27 3.68 2.19
C ALA A 127 1.72 3.48 0.78
N SER A 128 0.55 2.84 0.68
CA SER A 128 -0.19 2.77 -0.58
C SER A 128 -1.68 2.84 -0.30
N PHE A 129 -2.40 3.55 -1.16
CA PHE A 129 -3.84 3.76 -1.03
C PHE A 129 -4.53 3.76 -2.39
N HIS A 130 -5.82 3.48 -2.37
CA HIS A 130 -6.68 3.56 -3.55
C HIS A 130 -8.07 4.03 -3.14
N TYR A 131 -8.81 4.68 -4.03
CA TYR A 131 -10.17 5.13 -3.72
C TYR A 131 -11.16 3.99 -3.88
N LEU A 132 -11.89 3.65 -2.81
CA LEU A 132 -12.89 2.57 -2.86
C LEU A 132 -13.96 2.82 -3.92
N GLY A 133 -14.34 4.09 -4.11
CA GLY A 133 -15.28 4.49 -5.15
C GLY A 133 -14.78 4.19 -6.57
N ALA A 134 -13.48 4.30 -6.86
CA ALA A 134 -12.94 3.98 -8.18
C ALA A 134 -13.02 2.47 -8.44
N LEU A 135 -12.50 1.67 -7.51
CA LEU A 135 -12.52 0.20 -7.58
C LEU A 135 -13.95 -0.36 -7.71
N LEU A 136 -14.88 0.13 -6.89
CA LEU A 136 -16.27 -0.32 -6.92
C LEU A 136 -16.98 0.06 -8.24
N LYS A 137 -16.66 1.23 -8.79
CA LYS A 137 -17.19 1.64 -10.10
C LYS A 137 -16.77 0.66 -11.19
N GLU A 138 -15.50 0.26 -11.18
CA GLU A 138 -14.96 -0.67 -12.16
C GLU A 138 -15.56 -2.08 -12.00
N GLU A 139 -15.67 -2.58 -10.78
CA GLU A 139 -16.33 -3.86 -10.49
C GLU A 139 -17.78 -3.87 -10.99
N LYS A 140 -18.53 -2.80 -10.72
CA LYS A 140 -19.93 -2.68 -11.16
C LYS A 140 -20.05 -2.48 -12.67
N ARG A 141 -19.04 -1.93 -13.33
CA ARG A 141 -18.97 -1.87 -14.80
C ARG A 141 -18.75 -3.26 -15.39
N HIS A 142 -17.82 -4.04 -14.84
CA HIS A 142 -17.54 -5.40 -15.30
C HIS A 142 -18.71 -6.37 -15.10
N THR A 143 -19.46 -6.22 -14.02
CA THR A 143 -20.64 -7.06 -13.73
C THR A 143 -21.93 -6.58 -14.43
N GLY A 144 -21.89 -5.45 -15.16
CA GLY A 144 -23.06 -4.88 -15.82
C GLY A 144 -24.07 -4.25 -14.85
N GLU A 145 -23.65 -3.94 -13.63
CA GLU A 145 -24.50 -3.43 -12.56
C GLU A 145 -24.42 -1.92 -12.35
N ALA A 146 -23.52 -1.21 -13.04
CA ALA A 146 -23.25 0.21 -12.81
C ALA A 146 -24.51 1.11 -12.77
N LYS A 147 -25.54 0.79 -13.57
CA LYS A 147 -26.81 1.55 -13.62
C LYS A 147 -27.90 1.02 -12.67
N LYS A 148 -27.69 -0.11 -12.00
CA LYS A 148 -28.65 -0.67 -11.03
C LYS A 148 -28.67 0.20 -9.78
N LYS A 149 -29.85 0.30 -9.16
CA LYS A 149 -30.06 1.02 -7.91
C LYS A 149 -29.22 0.38 -6.78
N VAL A 150 -28.64 1.22 -5.94
CA VAL A 150 -27.89 0.76 -4.77
C VAL A 150 -28.84 0.33 -3.66
N ASN A 151 -28.49 -0.75 -2.96
CA ASN A 151 -29.18 -1.21 -1.77
C ASN A 151 -28.16 -1.64 -0.71
N LEU A 152 -28.00 -0.82 0.33
CA LEU A 152 -27.16 -1.13 1.50
C LEU A 152 -27.99 -1.35 2.78
N GLU A 153 -29.31 -1.57 2.67
CA GLU A 153 -30.16 -1.80 3.86
C GLU A 153 -29.76 -3.08 4.62
N LYS A 154 -29.19 -4.06 3.91
CA LYS A 154 -28.62 -5.28 4.49
C LYS A 154 -27.10 -5.25 4.64
N GLY A 155 -26.47 -4.12 4.34
CA GLY A 155 -25.02 -4.01 4.15
C GLY A 155 -24.56 -4.53 2.79
N LEU A 156 -23.32 -4.20 2.45
CA LEU A 156 -22.57 -4.73 1.31
C LEU A 156 -21.21 -5.17 1.80
N SER A 157 -21.02 -6.48 1.89
CA SER A 157 -19.73 -7.07 2.24
C SER A 157 -18.80 -7.07 1.03
N LEU A 158 -17.60 -6.55 1.22
CA LEU A 158 -16.53 -6.47 0.23
C LEU A 158 -15.28 -7.12 0.81
N VAL A 159 -14.62 -7.96 0.02
CA VAL A 159 -13.30 -8.51 0.34
C VAL A 159 -12.30 -7.79 -0.54
N LEU A 160 -11.44 -7.00 0.08
CA LEU A 160 -10.37 -6.26 -0.57
C LEU A 160 -9.07 -7.04 -0.46
N GLU A 161 -8.47 -7.32 -1.61
CA GLU A 161 -7.20 -8.03 -1.73
C GLU A 161 -6.10 -7.03 -2.08
N PHE A 162 -5.10 -6.86 -1.22
CA PHE A 162 -3.97 -5.98 -1.48
C PHE A 162 -2.76 -6.82 -1.85
N GLU A 163 -2.01 -6.37 -2.84
CA GLU A 163 -0.74 -6.98 -3.23
C GLU A 163 0.32 -5.89 -3.35
N TYR A 164 1.55 -6.17 -2.94
CA TYR A 164 2.68 -5.31 -3.19
C TYR A 164 3.85 -6.08 -3.78
N GLN A 165 4.63 -5.38 -4.59
CA GLN A 165 5.88 -5.83 -5.18
C GLN A 165 6.95 -4.79 -4.85
N LEU A 166 7.93 -5.21 -4.07
CA LEU A 166 9.15 -4.48 -3.77
C LEU A 166 10.22 -4.78 -4.83
N PRO A 167 11.30 -3.98 -4.90
CA PRO A 167 12.48 -4.32 -5.69
C PRO A 167 12.98 -5.75 -5.43
N LYS A 168 13.63 -6.34 -6.43
CA LYS A 168 14.14 -7.73 -6.38
C LYS A 168 13.05 -8.78 -6.17
N ASP A 169 11.87 -8.54 -6.76
CA ASP A 169 10.74 -9.48 -6.82
C ASP A 169 10.19 -9.96 -5.47
N LYS A 170 10.45 -9.21 -4.39
CA LYS A 170 9.81 -9.47 -3.11
C LYS A 170 8.36 -9.06 -3.14
N LYS A 171 7.45 -9.99 -2.83
CA LYS A 171 6.02 -9.77 -2.87
C LYS A 171 5.37 -10.07 -1.53
N GLY A 172 4.23 -9.46 -1.29
CA GLY A 172 3.37 -9.81 -0.17
C GLY A 172 1.94 -9.37 -0.42
N GLN A 173 1.06 -9.79 0.49
CA GLN A 173 -0.37 -9.61 0.36
C GLN A 173 -1.00 -9.28 1.71
N LEU A 174 -2.08 -8.49 1.66
CA LEU A 174 -2.97 -8.24 2.79
C LEU A 174 -4.42 -8.46 2.33
N ILE A 175 -5.30 -8.78 3.27
CA ILE A 175 -6.74 -8.90 3.01
C ILE A 175 -7.48 -8.05 4.05
N ARG A 176 -8.51 -7.36 3.59
CA ARG A 176 -9.46 -6.65 4.45
C ARG A 176 -10.89 -6.93 4.01
N GLU A 177 -11.73 -7.26 4.97
CA GLU A 177 -13.17 -7.38 4.80
C GLU A 177 -13.84 -6.13 5.33
N ILE A 178 -14.64 -5.47 4.49
CA ILE A 178 -15.42 -4.31 4.89
C ILE A 178 -16.90 -4.56 4.61
N ASP A 179 -17.75 -4.20 5.56
CA ASP A 179 -19.19 -4.15 5.38
C ASP A 179 -19.63 -2.68 5.24
N LEU A 180 -20.08 -2.29 4.04
CA LEU A 180 -20.59 -0.95 3.80
C LEU A 180 -22.04 -0.88 4.26
N ARG A 181 -22.35 0.06 5.16
CA ARG A 181 -23.72 0.31 5.62
C ARG A 181 -24.04 1.79 5.53
N TRP A 182 -25.32 2.09 5.40
CA TRP A 182 -25.76 3.45 5.65
C TRP A 182 -25.57 3.82 7.11
N LYS A 183 -25.13 5.05 7.36
CA LYS A 183 -25.16 5.63 8.70
C LYS A 183 -26.63 5.72 9.17
N PRO A 184 -26.94 5.25 10.39
CA PRO A 184 -28.29 5.32 10.94
C PRO A 184 -28.76 6.77 11.13
#